data_AF-A0A3N5HMQ0-F1
#
_entry.id   AF-A0A3N5HMQ0-F1
#
_cell.length_a   1.000
_cell.length_b   1.000
_cell.length_c   1.000
_cell.angle_alpha   90.00
_cell.angle_beta   90.00
_cell.angle_gamma   90.00
#
_symmetry.space_group_name_H-M   'P 1'
#
loop_
_entity.id
_entity.type
_entity.pdbx_description
1 polymer ?
#
loop_
_entity_poly.entity_id
_entity_poly.type
_entity_poly.pdbx_seq_one_letter_code
_entity_poly.pdbx_strand_id
1 'polypeptide(L)'
;MTPTEVAPIMLVAGEASGDLHGATLCRALRTLAPTRPLLGMGGERMAGAGLDRLADVTGAAAVGGTEALGPVPKLFAAWRQLRAALEGPRRPAALVLIDFPEFNLRLARVARRAGIPVVYFIPPQVWAWRPWRARAVARRTSLILAVFPFEAALYRRVGGRVEFVGHPVLDALADAPDRDEARRRLGIDAGAVVVGLLPGSRTQEIEGTLPVLHAAAARIAVTRPDARFVLAAVRHTGHGAGPVAALRGTQPPVQVVSG
;
A
#
# COMPACT_ATOMS: atom_id res chain seq x y z
N MET A 1 32.90 -23.35 14.54
CA MET A 1 31.59 -23.51 13.87
C MET A 1 31.09 -22.12 13.50
N THR A 2 31.17 -21.74 12.24
CA THR A 2 30.52 -20.52 11.74
C THR A 2 29.00 -20.70 11.90
N PRO A 3 28.27 -19.72 12.47
CA PRO A 3 26.81 -19.83 12.55
C PRO A 3 26.26 -19.99 11.14
N THR A 4 25.48 -21.05 10.91
CA THR A 4 24.80 -21.27 9.63
C THR A 4 23.93 -20.06 9.35
N GLU A 5 24.28 -19.29 8.33
CA GLU A 5 23.60 -18.05 7.98
C GLU A 5 22.12 -18.35 7.70
N VAL A 6 21.22 -17.81 8.54
CA VAL A 6 19.79 -18.07 8.43
C VAL A 6 19.27 -17.39 7.17
N ALA A 7 18.79 -18.20 6.22
CA ALA A 7 18.26 -17.70 4.97
C ALA A 7 17.12 -16.67 5.21
N PRO A 8 17.16 -15.52 4.54
CA PRO A 8 16.28 -14.40 4.86
C PRO A 8 14.87 -14.57 4.27
N ILE A 9 13.91 -13.75 4.70
CA ILE A 9 12.62 -13.61 4.02
C ILE A 9 12.68 -12.41 3.11
N MET A 10 12.34 -12.60 1.83
CA MET A 10 12.24 -11.48 0.90
C MET A 10 10.82 -10.91 0.90
N LEU A 11 10.64 -9.60 1.12
CA LEU A 11 9.35 -8.90 1.03
C LEU A 11 9.38 -7.86 -0.09
N VAL A 12 8.32 -7.79 -0.89
CA VAL A 12 8.27 -6.93 -2.09
C VAL A 12 6.93 -6.18 -2.17
N ALA A 13 6.99 -4.87 -1.92
CA ALA A 13 5.92 -3.90 -2.11
C ALA A 13 6.36 -2.81 -3.10
N GLY A 14 5.46 -2.41 -4.01
CA GLY A 14 5.75 -1.40 -5.04
C GLY A 14 5.05 -0.05 -4.84
N GLU A 15 4.11 0.04 -3.91
CA GLU A 15 3.25 1.21 -3.69
C GLU A 15 3.19 1.59 -2.21
N ALA A 16 2.74 2.81 -1.90
CA ALA A 16 2.67 3.33 -0.54
C ALA A 16 1.71 2.53 0.37
N SER A 17 0.59 2.03 -0.17
CA SER A 17 -0.33 1.12 0.54
C SER A 17 0.36 -0.20 0.88
N GLY A 18 1.07 -0.79 -0.10
CA GLY A 18 1.86 -2.00 0.09
C GLY A 18 2.99 -1.81 1.12
N ASP A 19 3.65 -0.65 1.14
CA ASP A 19 4.66 -0.30 2.14
C ASP A 19 4.08 -0.25 3.56
N LEU A 20 2.88 0.35 3.73
CA LEU A 20 2.18 0.35 5.01
C LEU A 20 1.88 -1.08 5.50
N HIS A 21 1.27 -1.91 4.65
CA HIS A 21 0.91 -3.28 5.00
C HIS A 21 2.15 -4.16 5.21
N GLY A 22 3.18 -3.97 4.40
CA GLY A 22 4.46 -4.65 4.54
C GLY A 22 5.18 -4.32 5.83
N ALA A 23 5.11 -3.06 6.29
CA ALA A 23 5.71 -2.66 7.56
C ALA A 23 5.05 -3.37 8.75
N THR A 24 3.72 -3.52 8.75
CA THR A 24 3.00 -4.31 9.77
C THR A 24 3.45 -5.76 9.76
N LEU A 25 3.59 -6.36 8.58
CA LEU A 25 4.10 -7.73 8.46
C LEU A 25 5.56 -7.85 8.93
N CYS A 26 6.43 -6.90 8.59
CA CYS A 26 7.81 -6.87 9.06
C CYS A 26 7.87 -6.85 10.59
N ARG A 27 7.08 -6.01 11.27
CA ARG A 27 7.03 -5.96 12.75
C ARG A 27 6.57 -7.28 13.36
N ALA A 28 5.54 -7.90 12.80
CA ALA A 28 5.07 -9.21 13.24
C ALA A 28 6.15 -10.29 13.06
N LEU A 29 6.84 -10.29 11.91
CA LEU A 29 7.94 -11.22 11.64
C LEU A 29 9.14 -11.01 12.57
N ARG A 30 9.45 -9.76 12.92
CA ARG A 30 10.50 -9.46 13.92
C ARG A 30 10.15 -9.96 15.31
N THR A 31 8.86 -10.00 15.65
CA THR A 31 8.40 -10.58 16.92
C THR A 31 8.50 -12.11 16.90
N LEU A 32 8.05 -12.74 15.82
CA LEU A 32 7.98 -14.21 15.71
C LEU A 32 9.32 -14.89 15.35
N ALA A 33 10.20 -14.18 14.64
CA ALA A 33 11.48 -14.69 14.15
C ALA A 33 12.56 -13.59 14.19
N PRO A 34 12.95 -13.11 15.38
CA PRO A 34 13.78 -11.91 15.56
C PRO A 34 15.14 -11.99 14.84
N THR A 35 15.74 -13.18 14.81
CA THR A 35 17.06 -13.43 14.22
C THR A 35 17.04 -13.64 12.72
N ARG A 36 15.85 -13.79 12.10
CA ARG A 36 15.76 -14.02 10.65
C ARG A 36 15.85 -12.69 9.90
N PRO A 37 16.79 -12.52 8.95
CA PRO A 37 16.89 -11.27 8.21
C PRO A 37 15.68 -11.10 7.28
N LEU A 38 15.25 -9.85 7.11
CA LEU A 38 14.23 -9.44 6.16
C LEU A 38 14.93 -8.58 5.11
N LEU A 39 14.73 -8.87 3.82
CA LEU A 39 15.25 -8.05 2.73
C LEU A 39 14.22 -7.81 1.64
N GLY A 40 14.43 -6.85 0.75
CA GLY A 40 13.67 -6.77 -0.49
C GLY A 40 13.35 -5.35 -0.92
N MET A 41 12.12 -5.11 -1.35
CA MET A 41 11.69 -3.83 -1.92
C MET A 41 10.50 -3.29 -1.15
N GLY A 42 10.59 -2.03 -0.75
CA GLY A 42 9.58 -1.34 0.05
C GLY A 42 9.96 0.12 0.22
N GLY A 43 9.07 0.91 0.83
CA GLY A 43 9.31 2.31 1.13
C GLY A 43 9.92 2.49 2.53
N GLU A 44 9.82 3.71 3.04
CA GLU A 44 10.39 4.09 4.32
C GLU A 44 9.74 3.36 5.51
N ARG A 45 8.46 2.97 5.44
CA ARG A 45 7.81 2.26 6.56
C ARG A 45 8.36 0.84 6.72
N MET A 46 8.55 0.12 5.61
CA MET A 46 9.15 -1.22 5.66
C MET A 46 10.61 -1.16 6.10
N ALA A 47 11.38 -0.18 5.61
CA ALA A 47 12.76 0.03 6.03
C ALA A 47 12.85 0.31 7.55
N GLY A 48 12.02 1.22 8.07
CA GLY A 48 11.91 1.51 9.50
C GLY A 48 11.43 0.33 10.35
N ALA A 49 10.73 -0.64 9.76
CA ALA A 49 10.35 -1.90 10.40
C ALA A 49 11.44 -3.00 10.33
N GLY A 50 12.66 -2.65 9.90
CA GLY A 50 13.80 -3.57 9.86
C GLY A 50 13.94 -4.40 8.58
N LEU A 51 13.39 -3.92 7.45
CA LEU A 51 13.67 -4.49 6.13
C LEU A 51 15.02 -3.97 5.60
N ASP A 52 15.95 -4.87 5.26
CA ASP A 52 17.13 -4.54 4.44
C ASP A 52 16.69 -4.23 3.00
N ARG A 53 16.54 -2.94 2.70
CA ARG A 53 15.93 -2.46 1.46
C ARG A 53 16.94 -2.49 0.31
N LEU A 54 16.72 -3.40 -0.63
CA LEU A 54 17.45 -3.51 -1.89
C LEU A 54 17.06 -2.42 -2.89
N ALA A 55 15.78 -2.04 -2.92
CA ALA A 55 15.23 -1.06 -3.84
C ALA A 55 14.04 -0.31 -3.23
N ASP A 56 13.84 0.93 -3.66
CA ASP A 56 12.62 1.70 -3.40
C ASP A 56 12.01 2.18 -4.71
N VAL A 57 10.78 1.75 -5.00
CA VAL A 57 10.00 2.22 -6.15
C VAL A 57 8.71 2.93 -5.72
N THR A 58 8.45 3.03 -4.42
CA THR A 58 7.19 3.55 -3.86
C THR A 58 6.95 5.01 -4.23
N GLY A 59 8.01 5.82 -4.29
CA GLY A 59 7.94 7.21 -4.75
C GLY A 59 7.81 7.37 -6.28
N ALA A 60 8.20 6.36 -7.07
CA ALA A 60 8.12 6.43 -8.54
C ALA A 60 6.74 5.99 -9.06
N ALA A 61 5.98 5.22 -8.29
CA ALA A 61 4.59 4.84 -8.59
C ALA A 61 3.59 6.01 -8.44
N ALA A 62 4.05 7.19 -7.99
CA ALA A 62 3.25 8.40 -7.79
C ALA A 62 3.20 9.34 -9.02
N VAL A 63 3.94 9.02 -10.09
CA VAL A 63 4.01 9.87 -11.30
C VAL A 63 3.14 9.27 -12.40
N GLY A 64 2.08 9.97 -12.81
CA GLY A 64 1.15 9.57 -13.85
C GLY A 64 0.93 10.67 -14.90
N GLY A 65 0.98 10.30 -16.18
CA GLY A 65 0.91 11.18 -17.36
C GLY A 65 2.26 11.36 -18.04
N THR A 66 2.27 11.40 -19.40
CA THR A 66 3.35 11.53 -20.43
C THR A 66 4.79 11.04 -20.14
N GLU A 67 5.27 11.10 -18.90
CA GLU A 67 6.41 10.38 -18.32
C GLU A 67 6.10 8.92 -17.94
N ALA A 68 5.16 8.26 -18.62
CA ALA A 68 4.82 6.84 -18.37
C ALA A 68 6.03 5.87 -18.53
N LEU A 69 7.16 6.37 -19.03
CA LEU A 69 8.43 5.66 -19.14
C LEU A 69 9.46 6.05 -18.07
N GLY A 70 9.28 7.15 -17.33
CA GLY A 70 10.22 7.65 -16.31
C GLY A 70 10.48 6.68 -15.15
N PRO A 71 9.46 5.96 -14.64
CA PRO A 71 9.66 4.93 -13.60
C PRO A 71 10.30 3.64 -14.12
N VAL A 72 10.33 3.40 -15.44
CA VAL A 72 10.73 2.11 -16.03
C VAL A 72 12.19 1.75 -15.73
N PRO A 73 13.19 2.65 -15.85
CA PRO A 73 14.57 2.34 -15.48
C PRO A 73 14.71 1.96 -14.00
N LYS A 74 14.03 2.66 -13.09
CA LYS A 74 14.06 2.38 -11.65
C LYS A 74 13.43 1.01 -11.34
N LEU A 75 12.29 0.73 -11.96
CA LEU A 75 11.61 -0.57 -11.83
C LEU A 75 12.44 -1.71 -12.42
N PHE A 76 13.14 -1.46 -13.53
CA PHE A 76 14.04 -2.44 -14.15
C PHE A 76 15.30 -2.68 -13.32
N ALA A 77 15.87 -1.64 -12.70
CA ALA A 77 16.98 -1.79 -11.74
C ALA A 77 16.54 -2.60 -10.52
N ALA A 78 15.38 -2.30 -9.94
CA ALA A 78 14.80 -3.07 -8.84
C ALA A 78 14.55 -4.54 -9.23
N TRP A 79 14.02 -4.78 -10.44
CA TRP A 79 13.87 -6.11 -11.00
C TRP A 79 15.19 -6.89 -11.05
N ARG A 80 16.25 -6.26 -11.55
CA ARG A 80 17.59 -6.88 -11.63
C ARG A 80 18.13 -7.24 -10.25
N GLN A 81 18.03 -6.33 -9.28
CA GLN A 81 18.50 -6.55 -7.91
C GLN A 81 17.73 -7.68 -7.21
N LEU A 82 16.40 -7.67 -7.29
CA LEU A 82 15.56 -8.71 -6.69
C LEU A 82 15.81 -10.08 -7.33
N ARG A 83 15.92 -10.13 -8.67
CA ARG A 83 16.26 -11.37 -9.37
C ARG A 83 17.63 -11.90 -8.96
N ALA A 84 18.64 -11.05 -8.90
CA ALA A 84 19.98 -11.43 -8.46
C ALA A 84 19.98 -11.96 -7.01
N ALA A 85 19.15 -11.39 -6.13
CA ALA A 85 18.99 -11.89 -4.78
C ALA A 85 18.25 -13.25 -4.72
N LEU A 86 17.27 -13.50 -5.59
CA LEU A 86 16.60 -14.81 -5.68
C LEU A 86 17.52 -15.93 -6.20
N GLU A 87 18.43 -15.60 -7.12
CA GLU A 87 19.29 -16.58 -7.81
C GLU A 87 20.72 -16.65 -7.20
N GLY A 88 21.07 -15.75 -6.28
CA GLY A 88 22.42 -15.57 -5.75
C GLY A 88 22.62 -16.01 -4.29
N PRO A 89 23.73 -15.59 -3.65
CA PRO A 89 24.09 -16.01 -2.29
C PRO A 89 23.05 -15.64 -1.23
N ARG A 90 22.32 -14.54 -1.43
CA ARG A 90 21.23 -14.08 -0.54
C ARG A 90 19.88 -14.73 -0.84
N ARG A 91 19.88 -15.95 -1.40
CA ARG A 91 18.67 -16.68 -1.76
C ARG A 91 17.73 -16.78 -0.56
N PRO A 92 16.50 -16.23 -0.64
CA PRO A 92 15.60 -16.22 0.51
C PRO A 92 14.97 -17.58 0.76
N ALA A 93 14.60 -17.82 2.02
CA ALA A 93 13.80 -18.96 2.45
C ALA A 93 12.37 -18.89 1.90
N ALA A 94 11.83 -17.67 1.72
CA ALA A 94 10.52 -17.43 1.11
C ALA A 94 10.47 -16.04 0.47
N LEU A 95 9.64 -15.90 -0.56
CA LEU A 95 9.29 -14.62 -1.18
C LEU A 95 7.86 -14.24 -0.80
N VAL A 96 7.69 -13.10 -0.13
CA VAL A 96 6.40 -12.50 0.20
C VAL A 96 6.12 -11.33 -0.73
N LEU A 97 5.11 -11.50 -1.57
CA LEU A 97 4.63 -10.48 -2.49
C LEU A 97 3.48 -9.73 -1.84
N ILE A 98 3.53 -8.40 -1.87
CA ILE A 98 2.53 -7.54 -1.24
C ILE A 98 1.93 -6.67 -2.33
N ASP A 99 0.69 -6.97 -2.70
CA ASP A 99 -0.03 -6.29 -3.78
C ASP A 99 0.80 -6.23 -5.09
N PHE A 100 0.70 -5.15 -5.86
CA PHE A 100 1.56 -4.80 -7.00
C PHE A 100 1.69 -5.90 -8.09
N PRO A 101 0.55 -6.35 -8.68
CA PRO A 101 0.48 -7.59 -9.43
C PRO A 101 1.31 -7.69 -10.70
N GLU A 102 1.40 -6.61 -11.48
CA GLU A 102 2.12 -6.61 -12.76
C GLU A 102 3.60 -7.00 -12.57
N PHE A 103 4.24 -6.49 -11.52
CA PHE A 103 5.62 -6.80 -11.16
C PHE A 103 5.71 -8.11 -10.38
N ASN A 104 4.92 -8.25 -9.32
CA ASN A 104 5.02 -9.35 -8.37
C ASN A 104 4.72 -10.71 -9.03
N LEU A 105 3.80 -10.79 -9.99
CA LEU A 105 3.53 -12.04 -10.71
C LEU A 105 4.66 -12.47 -11.66
N ARG A 106 5.49 -11.52 -12.14
CA ARG A 106 6.69 -11.85 -12.90
C ARG A 106 7.76 -12.40 -11.95
N LEU A 107 7.95 -11.77 -10.79
CA LEU A 107 8.92 -12.19 -9.79
C LEU A 107 8.57 -13.56 -9.19
N ALA A 108 7.28 -13.81 -8.93
CA ALA A 108 6.77 -15.12 -8.49
C ALA A 108 7.19 -16.26 -9.43
N ARG A 109 7.20 -16.01 -10.74
CA ARG A 109 7.61 -16.99 -11.74
C ARG A 109 9.10 -17.32 -11.64
N VAL A 110 9.94 -16.32 -11.38
CA VAL A 110 11.38 -16.50 -11.19
C VAL A 110 11.63 -17.30 -9.91
N ALA A 111 11.03 -16.87 -8.79
CA ALA A 111 11.16 -17.55 -7.50
C ALA A 111 10.72 -19.02 -7.56
N ARG A 112 9.58 -19.31 -8.21
CA ARG A 112 9.09 -20.67 -8.42
C ARG A 112 10.08 -21.55 -9.19
N ARG A 113 10.70 -21.03 -10.25
CA ARG A 113 11.73 -21.77 -11.02
C ARG A 113 12.98 -22.02 -10.19
N ALA A 114 13.33 -21.09 -9.31
CA ALA A 114 14.42 -21.24 -8.34
C ALA A 114 14.04 -22.12 -7.13
N GLY A 115 12.83 -22.71 -7.08
CA GLY A 115 12.38 -23.56 -5.97
C GLY A 115 12.11 -22.80 -4.67
N ILE A 116 11.87 -21.50 -4.72
CA ILE A 116 11.58 -20.65 -3.55
C ILE A 116 10.06 -20.61 -3.34
N PRO A 117 9.55 -20.89 -2.12
CA PRO A 117 8.13 -20.78 -1.84
C PRO A 117 7.68 -19.32 -1.92
N VAL A 118 6.53 -19.11 -2.55
CA VAL A 118 5.98 -17.76 -2.79
C VAL A 118 4.70 -17.59 -1.96
N VAL A 119 4.70 -16.62 -1.06
CA VAL A 119 3.51 -16.16 -0.34
C VAL A 119 3.01 -14.89 -1.00
N TYR A 120 1.70 -14.79 -1.23
CA TYR A 120 1.11 -13.57 -1.80
C TYR A 120 0.13 -12.97 -0.79
N PHE A 121 0.52 -11.86 -0.20
CA PHE A 121 -0.27 -11.08 0.75
C PHE A 121 -0.99 -9.95 0.03
N ILE A 122 -2.28 -9.79 0.32
CA ILE A 122 -3.15 -8.84 -0.40
C ILE A 122 -3.11 -9.14 -1.90
N PRO A 123 -3.59 -10.34 -2.30
CA PRO A 123 -3.58 -10.72 -3.70
C PRO A 123 -4.43 -9.75 -4.51
N PRO A 124 -4.12 -9.59 -5.79
CA PRO A 124 -4.67 -8.49 -6.54
C PRO A 124 -6.17 -8.68 -6.79
N GLN A 125 -6.93 -7.58 -6.71
CA GLN A 125 -8.38 -7.56 -6.87
C GLN A 125 -8.86 -7.77 -8.32
N VAL A 126 -7.94 -8.18 -9.21
CA VAL A 126 -8.21 -8.48 -10.62
C VAL A 126 -9.19 -9.62 -10.85
N TRP A 127 -9.61 -10.31 -9.79
CA TRP A 127 -10.70 -11.27 -9.80
C TRP A 127 -12.03 -10.63 -10.24
N ALA A 128 -12.25 -9.34 -9.98
CA ALA A 128 -13.48 -8.65 -10.38
C ALA A 128 -13.64 -8.49 -11.90
N TRP A 129 -12.56 -8.62 -12.68
CA TRP A 129 -12.57 -8.33 -14.12
C TRP A 129 -11.97 -9.45 -14.99
N ARG A 130 -11.12 -10.36 -14.44
CA ARG A 130 -10.36 -11.35 -15.23
C ARG A 130 -10.15 -12.69 -14.47
N PRO A 131 -11.09 -13.64 -14.51
CA PRO A 131 -11.02 -14.91 -13.77
C PRO A 131 -9.76 -15.75 -14.03
N TRP A 132 -9.20 -15.68 -15.24
CA TRP A 132 -7.96 -16.39 -15.58
C TRP A 132 -6.73 -15.88 -14.82
N ARG A 133 -6.72 -14.62 -14.36
CA ARG A 133 -5.64 -14.08 -13.53
C ARG A 133 -5.62 -14.73 -12.14
N ALA A 134 -6.78 -15.07 -11.58
CA ALA A 134 -6.85 -15.78 -10.30
C ALA A 134 -6.17 -17.16 -10.38
N ARG A 135 -6.39 -17.90 -11.46
CA ARG A 135 -5.66 -19.17 -11.73
C ARG A 135 -4.16 -18.96 -11.89
N ALA A 136 -3.73 -17.83 -12.45
CA ALA A 136 -2.32 -17.52 -12.61
C ALA A 136 -1.64 -17.23 -11.27
N VAL A 137 -2.32 -16.52 -10.36
CA VAL A 137 -1.86 -16.30 -8.98
C VAL A 137 -1.78 -17.63 -8.24
N ALA A 138 -2.86 -18.43 -8.23
CA ALA A 138 -2.90 -19.73 -7.56
C ALA A 138 -1.79 -20.68 -8.04
N ARG A 139 -1.55 -20.76 -9.34
CA ARG A 139 -0.47 -21.61 -9.89
C ARG A 139 0.94 -21.12 -9.57
N ARG A 140 1.14 -19.85 -9.23
CA ARG A 140 2.46 -19.25 -9.00
C ARG A 140 2.79 -19.05 -7.52
N THR A 141 1.85 -19.35 -6.64
CA THR A 141 1.97 -19.12 -5.21
C THR A 141 1.92 -20.45 -4.47
N SER A 142 2.63 -20.50 -3.35
CA SER A 142 2.57 -21.60 -2.36
C SER A 142 1.49 -21.34 -1.32
N LEU A 143 1.22 -20.06 -1.02
CA LEU A 143 0.19 -19.62 -0.10
C LEU A 143 -0.33 -18.23 -0.51
N ILE A 144 -1.64 -18.03 -0.42
CA ILE A 144 -2.28 -16.74 -0.61
C ILE A 144 -2.84 -16.29 0.74
N LEU A 145 -2.59 -15.06 1.14
CA LEU A 145 -3.14 -14.44 2.34
C LEU A 145 -4.15 -13.38 1.88
N ALA A 146 -5.40 -13.79 1.81
CA ALA A 146 -6.52 -12.98 1.34
C ALA A 146 -7.06 -12.11 2.47
N VAL A 147 -7.39 -10.86 2.16
CA VAL A 147 -7.87 -9.88 3.16
C VAL A 147 -9.38 -9.73 3.16
N PHE A 148 -10.08 -10.35 2.19
CA PHE A 148 -11.53 -10.45 2.16
C PHE A 148 -12.01 -11.92 2.11
N PRO A 149 -13.14 -12.25 2.78
CA PRO A 149 -13.67 -13.62 2.78
C PRO A 149 -14.00 -14.15 1.37
N PHE A 150 -14.54 -13.29 0.50
CA PHE A 150 -14.90 -13.67 -0.87
C PHE A 150 -13.67 -13.98 -1.73
N GLU A 151 -12.53 -13.30 -1.50
CA GLU A 151 -11.27 -13.57 -2.20
C GLU A 151 -10.75 -14.96 -1.84
N ALA A 152 -10.76 -15.29 -0.55
CA ALA A 152 -10.38 -16.61 -0.09
C ALA A 152 -11.25 -17.69 -0.75
N ALA A 153 -12.58 -17.52 -0.77
CA ALA A 153 -13.47 -18.45 -1.45
C ALA A 153 -13.19 -18.57 -2.95
N LEU A 154 -12.83 -17.46 -3.62
CA LEU A 154 -12.50 -17.46 -5.04
C LEU A 154 -11.18 -18.20 -5.34
N TYR A 155 -10.14 -17.96 -4.53
CA TYR A 155 -8.85 -18.64 -4.71
C TYR A 155 -8.91 -20.13 -4.39
N ARG A 156 -9.70 -20.55 -3.39
CA ARG A 156 -9.96 -21.99 -3.13
C ARG A 156 -10.62 -22.66 -4.34
N ARG A 157 -11.62 -22.02 -4.94
CA ARG A 157 -12.35 -22.56 -6.11
C ARG A 157 -11.45 -22.81 -7.32
N VAL A 158 -10.36 -22.06 -7.46
CA VAL A 158 -9.38 -22.26 -8.54
C VAL A 158 -8.18 -23.12 -8.13
N GLY A 159 -8.27 -23.81 -6.99
CA GLY A 159 -7.26 -24.75 -6.49
C GLY A 159 -6.07 -24.10 -5.78
N GLY A 160 -6.16 -22.82 -5.41
CA GLY A 160 -5.12 -22.14 -4.64
C GLY A 160 -5.18 -22.48 -3.15
N ARG A 161 -4.02 -22.68 -2.52
CA ARG A 161 -3.90 -22.69 -1.06
C ARG A 161 -4.03 -21.26 -0.55
N VAL A 162 -5.08 -20.97 0.22
CA VAL A 162 -5.41 -19.61 0.64
C VAL A 162 -5.97 -19.58 2.05
N GLU A 163 -5.51 -18.62 2.83
CA GLU A 163 -6.03 -18.28 4.15
C GLU A 163 -6.68 -16.90 4.11
N PHE A 164 -7.79 -16.75 4.83
CA PHE A 164 -8.37 -15.44 5.10
C PHE A 164 -7.75 -14.89 6.38
N VAL A 165 -7.04 -13.77 6.28
CA VAL A 165 -6.24 -13.21 7.39
C VAL A 165 -6.83 -11.92 7.97
N GLY A 166 -8.04 -11.53 7.56
CA GLY A 166 -8.61 -10.22 7.90
C GLY A 166 -7.95 -9.08 7.14
N HIS A 167 -8.54 -7.90 7.21
CA HIS A 167 -8.01 -6.72 6.54
C HIS A 167 -7.08 -5.94 7.48
N PRO A 168 -5.80 -5.67 7.11
CA PRO A 168 -4.84 -4.97 7.97
C PRO A 168 -5.24 -3.53 8.36
N VAL A 169 -6.33 -3.03 7.78
CA VAL A 169 -6.88 -1.72 8.14
C VAL A 169 -7.49 -1.78 9.54
N LEU A 170 -8.02 -2.94 9.94
CA LEU A 170 -8.58 -3.13 11.28
C LEU A 170 -7.49 -3.01 12.34
N ASP A 171 -6.31 -3.57 12.08
CA ASP A 171 -5.16 -3.45 12.98
C ASP A 171 -4.67 -1.99 13.06
N ALA A 172 -4.63 -1.29 11.92
CA ALA A 172 -4.25 0.12 11.88
C ALA A 172 -5.28 1.04 12.57
N LEU A 173 -6.54 0.61 12.66
CA LEU A 173 -7.63 1.33 13.32
C LEU A 173 -7.81 0.93 14.79
N ALA A 174 -7.06 -0.06 15.29
CA ALA A 174 -7.18 -0.51 16.68
C ALA A 174 -6.90 0.63 17.67
N ASP A 175 -5.93 1.50 17.35
CA ASP A 175 -5.57 2.68 18.13
C ASP A 175 -6.17 3.98 17.56
N ALA A 176 -7.14 3.89 16.64
CA ALA A 176 -7.77 5.08 16.08
C ALA A 176 -8.57 5.80 17.18
N PRO A 177 -8.47 7.15 17.25
CA PRO A 177 -9.26 7.90 18.21
C PRO A 177 -10.75 7.69 17.95
N ASP A 178 -11.53 7.66 19.02
CA ASP A 178 -12.98 7.74 18.89
C ASP A 178 -13.41 9.08 18.26
N ARG A 179 -14.69 9.20 17.93
CA ARG A 179 -15.23 10.39 17.25
C ARG A 179 -14.95 11.68 18.03
N ASP A 180 -15.09 11.65 19.35
CA ASP A 180 -14.97 12.86 20.18
C ASP A 180 -13.51 13.24 20.38
N GLU A 181 -12.63 12.26 20.54
CA GLU A 181 -11.20 12.48 20.56
C GLU A 181 -10.69 13.01 19.22
N ALA A 182 -11.10 12.41 18.09
CA ALA A 182 -10.74 12.88 16.76
C ALA A 182 -11.17 14.34 16.57
N ARG A 183 -12.38 14.69 16.99
CA ARG A 183 -12.89 16.07 16.95
C ARG A 183 -12.07 17.02 17.81
N ARG A 184 -11.74 16.65 19.05
CA ARG A 184 -10.86 17.45 19.92
C ARG A 184 -9.48 17.67 19.28
N ARG A 185 -8.86 16.61 18.76
CA ARG A 185 -7.55 16.68 18.08
C ARG A 185 -7.59 17.58 16.83
N LEU A 186 -8.73 17.65 16.15
CA LEU A 186 -8.93 18.47 14.95
C LEU A 186 -9.48 19.88 15.25
N GLY A 187 -9.79 20.22 16.50
CA GLY A 187 -10.39 21.50 16.88
C GLY A 187 -11.84 21.67 16.37
N ILE A 188 -12.60 20.58 16.29
CA ILE A 188 -13.97 20.54 15.77
C ILE A 188 -14.96 20.43 16.93
N ASP A 189 -16.00 21.26 16.92
CA ASP A 189 -17.07 21.21 17.93
C ASP A 189 -17.86 19.89 17.89
N ALA A 190 -18.28 19.40 19.06
CA ALA A 190 -19.02 18.14 19.20
C ALA A 190 -20.37 18.13 18.42
N GLY A 191 -21.01 19.29 18.28
CA GLY A 191 -22.26 19.44 17.52
C GLY A 191 -22.07 19.65 16.02
N ALA A 192 -20.86 19.95 15.56
CA ALA A 192 -20.64 20.34 14.17
C ALA A 192 -20.90 19.19 13.19
N VAL A 193 -21.56 19.51 12.07
CA VAL A 193 -21.63 18.65 10.89
C VAL A 193 -20.29 18.73 10.18
N VAL A 194 -19.65 17.59 9.94
CA VAL A 194 -18.32 17.52 9.32
C VAL A 194 -18.41 16.72 8.04
N VAL A 195 -17.84 17.26 6.96
CA VAL A 195 -17.71 16.61 5.66
C VAL A 195 -16.23 16.38 5.37
N GLY A 196 -15.83 15.12 5.26
CA GLY A 196 -14.48 14.72 4.87
C GLY A 196 -14.29 14.77 3.35
N LEU A 197 -13.23 15.44 2.89
CA LEU A 197 -12.82 15.49 1.49
C LEU A 197 -11.58 14.60 1.31
N LEU A 198 -11.72 13.52 0.54
CA LEU A 198 -10.66 12.56 0.27
C LEU A 198 -10.37 12.55 -1.24
N PRO A 199 -9.57 13.50 -1.75
CA PRO A 199 -9.34 13.68 -3.19
C PRO A 199 -8.45 12.60 -3.82
N GLY A 200 -7.98 11.64 -3.03
CA GLY A 200 -7.06 10.60 -3.47
C GLY A 200 -5.65 10.79 -2.89
N SER A 201 -4.76 9.87 -3.26
CA SER A 201 -3.39 9.83 -2.73
C SER A 201 -2.35 10.23 -3.76
N ARG A 202 -2.70 10.18 -5.05
CA ARG A 202 -1.83 10.50 -6.18
C ARG A 202 -2.12 11.90 -6.69
N THR A 203 -1.09 12.57 -7.21
CA THR A 203 -1.24 13.94 -7.73
C THR A 203 -2.34 14.05 -8.78
N GLN A 204 -2.46 13.10 -9.71
CA GLN A 204 -3.49 13.15 -10.77
C GLN A 204 -4.89 12.88 -10.22
N GLU A 205 -5.02 11.98 -9.25
CA GLU A 205 -6.30 11.74 -8.56
C GLU A 205 -6.76 13.04 -7.88
N ILE A 206 -5.82 13.71 -7.20
CA ILE A 206 -6.09 14.97 -6.52
C ILE A 206 -6.46 16.06 -7.54
N GLU A 207 -5.68 16.26 -8.59
CA GLU A 207 -5.96 17.26 -9.63
C GLU A 207 -7.32 17.04 -10.31
N GLY A 208 -7.69 15.79 -10.58
CA GLY A 208 -8.96 15.46 -11.21
C GLY A 208 -10.17 15.50 -10.27
N THR A 209 -9.99 15.10 -9.01
CA THR A 209 -11.12 14.90 -8.07
C THR A 209 -11.36 16.11 -7.18
N LEU A 210 -10.31 16.84 -6.82
CA LEU A 210 -10.39 17.96 -5.88
C LEU A 210 -11.34 19.08 -6.34
N PRO A 211 -11.35 19.51 -7.63
CA PRO A 211 -12.27 20.55 -8.08
C PRO A 211 -13.74 20.14 -7.91
N VAL A 212 -14.06 18.87 -8.18
CA VAL A 212 -15.42 18.33 -8.06
C VAL A 212 -15.84 18.23 -6.59
N LEU A 213 -14.97 17.74 -5.71
CA LEU A 213 -15.22 17.69 -4.27
C LEU A 213 -15.43 19.10 -3.69
N HIS A 214 -14.63 20.07 -4.11
CA HIS A 214 -14.77 21.45 -3.68
C HIS A 214 -16.09 22.08 -4.17
N ALA A 215 -16.47 21.85 -5.42
CA ALA A 215 -17.76 22.31 -5.94
C ALA A 215 -18.95 21.69 -5.18
N ALA A 216 -18.86 20.41 -4.81
CA ALA A 216 -19.86 19.75 -3.97
C ALA A 216 -19.91 20.38 -2.57
N ALA A 217 -18.76 20.66 -1.96
CA ALA A 217 -18.67 21.35 -0.68
C ALA A 217 -19.35 22.73 -0.72
N ALA A 218 -19.12 23.51 -1.77
CA ALA A 218 -19.79 24.81 -1.95
C ALA A 218 -21.31 24.69 -2.02
N ARG A 219 -21.84 23.69 -2.71
CA ARG A 219 -23.29 23.44 -2.76
C ARG A 219 -23.85 23.04 -1.39
N ILE A 220 -23.12 22.19 -0.66
CA ILE A 220 -23.51 21.78 0.70
C ILE A 220 -23.54 23.01 1.62
N ALA A 221 -22.52 23.87 1.56
CA ALA A 221 -22.40 25.06 2.40
C ALA A 221 -23.55 26.06 2.23
N VAL A 222 -24.16 26.16 1.02
CA VAL A 222 -25.37 26.97 0.80
C VAL A 222 -26.54 26.47 1.65
N THR A 223 -26.71 25.14 1.73
CA THR A 223 -27.83 24.52 2.48
C THR A 223 -27.52 24.28 3.95
N ARG A 224 -26.22 24.16 4.30
CA ARG A 224 -25.70 23.90 5.64
C ARG A 224 -24.51 24.81 5.93
N PRO A 225 -24.76 26.10 6.25
CA PRO A 225 -23.69 27.05 6.56
C PRO A 225 -22.87 26.66 7.80
N ASP A 226 -23.41 25.78 8.65
CA ASP A 226 -22.78 25.22 9.84
C ASP A 226 -21.83 24.04 9.54
N ALA A 227 -21.83 23.52 8.30
CA ALA A 227 -20.97 22.41 7.92
C ALA A 227 -19.49 22.80 7.88
N ARG A 228 -18.64 21.93 8.42
CA ARG A 228 -17.17 22.04 8.37
C ARG A 228 -16.62 21.07 7.35
N PHE A 229 -15.72 21.53 6.50
CA PHE A 229 -15.07 20.71 5.47
C PHE A 229 -13.63 20.42 5.87
N VAL A 230 -13.27 19.14 5.93
CA VAL A 230 -11.94 18.69 6.34
C VAL A 230 -11.33 17.87 5.23
N LEU A 231 -10.19 18.29 4.69
CA LEU A 231 -9.48 17.58 3.64
C LEU A 231 -8.30 16.81 4.21
N ALA A 232 -8.23 15.51 3.88
CA ALA A 232 -7.08 14.67 4.21
C ALA A 232 -6.02 14.78 3.09
N ALA A 233 -4.86 15.35 3.40
CA ALA A 233 -3.74 15.51 2.48
C ALA A 233 -2.60 14.54 2.80
N VAL A 234 -1.94 14.03 1.75
CA VAL A 234 -0.76 13.16 1.89
C VAL A 234 0.51 14.03 1.95
N ARG A 235 1.48 13.70 2.82
CA ARG A 235 2.72 14.47 3.10
C ARG A 235 3.44 15.04 1.87
N HIS A 236 3.51 14.30 0.77
CA HIS A 236 4.21 14.73 -0.46
C HIS A 236 3.50 15.85 -1.23
N THR A 237 2.27 16.21 -0.83
CA THR A 237 1.45 17.24 -1.49
C THR A 237 1.19 18.47 -0.60
N GLY A 238 1.61 18.44 0.66
CA GLY A 238 1.11 19.33 1.72
C GLY A 238 1.85 20.65 1.98
N HIS A 239 3.03 20.91 1.39
CA HIS A 239 3.92 21.96 1.93
C HIS A 239 4.31 23.10 0.96
N GLY A 240 3.45 23.46 0.00
CA GLY A 240 3.50 24.82 -0.56
C GLY A 240 3.30 25.01 -2.07
N ALA A 241 3.29 23.94 -2.87
CA ALA A 241 3.20 24.06 -4.33
C ALA A 241 2.41 22.91 -5.01
N GLY A 242 1.29 22.51 -4.41
CA GLY A 242 0.44 21.42 -4.93
C GLY A 242 -1.03 21.81 -5.08
N PRO A 243 -1.88 20.95 -5.68
CA PRO A 243 -3.29 21.26 -5.97
C PRO A 243 -4.11 21.65 -4.73
N VAL A 244 -3.71 21.14 -3.56
CA VAL A 244 -4.33 21.45 -2.25
C VAL A 244 -4.09 22.90 -1.82
N ALA A 245 -3.00 23.54 -2.27
CA ALA A 245 -2.74 24.95 -1.97
C ALA A 245 -3.78 25.88 -2.61
N ALA A 246 -4.39 25.46 -3.73
CA ALA A 246 -5.45 26.21 -4.41
C ALA A 246 -6.73 26.36 -3.57
N LEU A 247 -6.88 25.58 -2.50
CA LEU A 247 -8.01 25.71 -1.56
C LEU A 247 -7.84 26.83 -0.53
N ARG A 248 -6.64 27.39 -0.38
CA ARG A 248 -6.41 28.48 0.58
C ARG A 248 -7.21 29.72 0.16
N GLY A 249 -8.06 30.21 1.05
CA GLY A 249 -8.91 31.38 0.80
C GLY A 249 -10.16 31.12 -0.06
N THR A 250 -10.44 29.87 -0.39
CA THR A 250 -11.68 29.49 -1.10
C THR A 250 -12.89 29.47 -0.16
N GLN A 251 -14.08 29.57 -0.74
CA GLN A 251 -15.35 29.38 -0.06
C GLN A 251 -16.01 28.08 -0.58
N PRO A 252 -16.40 27.15 0.32
CA PRO A 252 -16.37 27.24 1.78
C PRO A 252 -14.96 26.99 2.35
N PRO A 253 -14.66 27.45 3.58
CA PRO A 253 -13.35 27.19 4.19
C PRO A 253 -13.11 25.68 4.36
N VAL A 254 -11.96 25.21 3.90
CA VAL A 254 -11.52 23.81 4.03
C VAL A 254 -10.32 23.72 4.97
N GLN A 255 -10.47 22.96 6.05
CA GLN A 255 -9.37 22.62 6.95
C GLN A 255 -8.54 21.50 6.32
N VAL A 256 -7.27 21.75 6.01
CA VAL A 256 -6.36 20.73 5.47
C VAL A 256 -5.63 20.03 6.62
N VAL A 257 -5.77 18.72 6.71
CA VAL A 257 -5.10 17.86 7.69
C VAL A 257 -4.09 17.00 6.96
N SER A 258 -2.82 17.09 7.35
CA SER A 258 -1.74 16.27 6.77
C SER A 258 -1.30 15.22 7.79
N GLY A 259 -1.24 13.95 7.37
CA GLY A 259 -0.86 12.80 8.20
C GLY A 259 0.51 12.25 7.88
#